data_AF-A0A3D5CVD9-F1
#
_entry.id   AF-A0A3D5CVD9-F1
#
_cell.length_a   1.000
_cell.length_b   1.000
_cell.length_c   1.000
_cell.angle_alpha   90.00
_cell.angle_beta   90.00
_cell.angle_gamma   90.00
#
_symmetry.space_group_name_H-M   'P 1'
#
loop_
_entity.id
_entity.type
_entity.pdbx_description
1 polymer ?
#
loop_
_entity_poly.entity_id
_entity_poly.type
_entity_poly.pdbx_seq_one_letter_code
_entity_poly.pdbx_strand_id
1 'polypeptide(L)' 'RNIQAAAQQIMTEFDGRMPQTPEEISSLKGIGPYTTGAISSIAFGLPEPAIDGNVMRV' A
#
# COMPACT_ATOMS: atom_id res chain seq x y z
N ARG A 1 -4.56 -5.25 14.00
CA ARG A 1 -6.01 -5.18 13.65
C ARG A 1 -6.24 -4.67 12.24
N ASN A 2 -5.59 -3.59 11.79
CA ASN A 2 -5.79 -3.05 10.44
C ASN A 2 -5.30 -4.00 9.32
N ILE A 3 -4.17 -4.68 9.50
CA ILE A 3 -3.66 -5.63 8.49
C ILE A 3 -4.65 -6.77 8.19
N GLN A 4 -5.29 -7.34 9.21
CA GLN A 4 -6.31 -8.37 8.99
C GLN A 4 -7.51 -7.82 8.23
N ALA A 5 -7.94 -6.59 8.53
CA ALA A 5 -9.03 -5.95 7.82
C ALA A 5 -8.66 -5.66 6.36
N ALA A 6 -7.44 -5.20 6.08
CA ALA A 6 -6.93 -5.02 4.72
C ALA A 6 -6.87 -6.35 3.95
N ALA A 7 -6.42 -7.44 4.60
CA ALA A 7 -6.41 -8.76 3.98
C ALA A 7 -7.82 -9.27 3.65
N GLN A 8 -8.79 -9.06 4.55
CA GLN A 8 -10.20 -9.37 4.28
C GLN A 8 -10.74 -8.53 3.13
N GLN A 9 -10.43 -7.23 3.11
CA GLN A 9 -10.81 -6.32 2.04
C GLN A 9 -10.28 -6.77 0.68
N ILE A 10 -9.02 -7.22 0.60
CA ILE A 10 -8.44 -7.80 -0.63
C ILE A 10 -9.24 -9.01 -1.10
N MET A 11 -9.63 -9.89 -0.20
CA MET A 11 -10.43 -11.07 -0.55
C MET A 11 -11.84 -10.73 -1.04
N THR A 12 -12.46 -9.68 -0.50
CA THR A 12 -13.87 -9.35 -0.79
C THR A 12 -14.05 -8.33 -1.90
N GLU A 13 -13.16 -7.34 -2.02
CA GLU A 13 -13.29 -6.20 -2.94
C GLU A 13 -12.37 -6.32 -4.16
N PHE A 14 -11.29 -7.10 -4.05
CA PHE A 14 -10.28 -7.25 -5.11
C PHE A 14 -10.15 -8.70 -5.60
N ASP A 15 -11.18 -9.54 -5.38
CA ASP A 15 -11.22 -10.95 -5.78
C ASP A 15 -10.00 -11.77 -5.31
N GLY A 16 -9.46 -11.43 -4.14
CA GLY A 16 -8.26 -12.06 -3.58
C GLY A 16 -6.95 -11.69 -4.29
N ARG A 17 -6.97 -10.69 -5.18
CA ARG A 17 -5.78 -10.16 -5.84
C ARG A 17 -5.32 -8.88 -5.15
N MET A 18 -4.02 -8.76 -4.95
CA MET A 18 -3.46 -7.52 -4.42
C MET A 18 -3.69 -6.38 -5.44
N PRO A 19 -4.23 -5.22 -5.01
CA PRO A 19 -4.34 -4.06 -5.88
C PRO A 19 -2.95 -3.62 -6.39
N GLN A 20 -2.89 -3.19 -7.64
CA GLN A 20 -1.64 -2.89 -8.33
C GLN A 20 -1.41 -1.39 -8.53
N THR A 21 -2.42 -0.57 -8.28
CA THR A 21 -2.30 0.89 -8.38
C THR A 21 -2.11 1.52 -7.00
N PRO A 22 -1.33 2.62 -6.89
CA PRO A 22 -1.13 3.33 -5.63
C PRO A 22 -2.45 3.80 -5.01
N GLU A 23 -3.41 4.22 -5.83
CA GLU A 23 -4.73 4.67 -5.40
C GLU A 23 -5.50 3.54 -4.72
N GLU A 24 -5.57 2.36 -5.35
CA GLU A 24 -6.24 1.19 -4.77
C GLU A 24 -5.51 0.67 -3.53
N ILE A 25 -4.18 0.63 -3.56
CA ILE A 25 -3.37 0.23 -2.40
C ILE A 25 -3.64 1.15 -1.21
N SER A 26 -3.73 2.47 -1.44
CA SER A 26 -4.04 3.45 -0.40
C SER A 26 -5.46 3.34 0.17
N SER A 27 -6.39 2.71 -0.57
CA SER A 27 -7.75 2.45 -0.12
C SER A 27 -7.85 1.34 0.93
N LEU A 28 -6.80 0.51 1.05
CA LEU A 28 -6.75 -0.56 2.02
C LEU A 28 -6.66 -0.04 3.45
N LYS A 29 -7.48 -0.60 4.34
CA LYS A 29 -7.56 -0.13 5.72
C LYS A 29 -6.21 -0.18 6.46
N GLY A 30 -5.72 0.99 6.86
CA GLY A 30 -4.49 1.15 7.63
C GLY A 30 -3.21 1.10 6.80
N ILE A 31 -3.33 1.19 5.48
CA ILE A 31 -2.22 1.49 4.59
C ILE A 31 -2.19 3.02 4.41
N GLY A 32 -1.08 3.64 4.82
CA GLY A 32 -0.86 5.08 4.66
C GLY A 32 0.10 5.40 3.52
N PRO A 33 0.37 6.69 3.22
CA PRO A 33 1.14 7.12 2.05
C PRO A 33 2.52 6.46 1.93
N TYR A 34 3.25 6.33 3.04
CA TYR A 34 4.53 5.62 3.05
C TYR A 34 4.38 4.15 2.65
N THR A 35 3.42 3.44 3.26
CA THR A 35 3.19 2.03 2.99
C THR A 35 2.68 1.81 1.56
N THR A 36 1.86 2.72 1.03
CA THR A 36 1.47 2.74 -0.37
C THR A 36 2.68 2.87 -1.28
N GLY A 37 3.55 3.86 -1.04
CA GLY A 37 4.78 4.05 -1.82
C GLY A 37 5.72 2.86 -1.72
N ALA A 38 5.87 2.27 -0.53
CA ALA A 38 6.70 1.09 -0.30
C ALA A 38 6.16 -0.14 -1.05
N ILE A 39 4.87 -0.43 -0.97
CA ILE A 39 4.26 -1.56 -1.70
C ILE A 39 4.38 -1.31 -3.21
N SER A 40 4.03 -0.11 -3.67
CA SER A 40 4.04 0.26 -5.09
C SER A 40 5.44 0.15 -5.71
N SER A 41 6.46 0.63 -5.00
CA SER A 41 7.85 0.55 -5.47
C SER A 41 8.46 -0.85 -5.34
N ILE A 42 8.30 -1.52 -4.19
CA ILE A 42 8.97 -2.80 -3.90
C ILE A 42 8.29 -3.97 -4.63
N ALA A 43 6.96 -4.04 -4.58
CA ALA A 43 6.22 -5.18 -5.14
C ALA A 43 5.89 -5.00 -6.63
N PHE A 44 5.70 -3.75 -7.07
CA PHE A 44 5.22 -3.45 -8.44
C PHE A 44 6.19 -2.60 -9.27
N GLY A 45 7.32 -2.16 -8.70
CA GLY A 45 8.32 -1.38 -9.43
C GLY A 45 7.83 0.01 -9.88
N LEU A 46 6.74 0.51 -9.29
CA LEU A 46 6.17 1.80 -9.65
C LEU A 46 7.03 2.94 -9.08
N PRO A 47 7.18 4.06 -9.82
CA PRO A 47 7.96 5.22 -9.39
C PRO A 47 7.20 6.07 -8.37
N GLU A 48 6.69 5.45 -7.30
CA GLU A 48 5.98 6.13 -6.21
C GLU A 48 6.93 6.52 -5.08
N PRO A 49 6.88 7.77 -4.59
CA PRO A 49 7.75 8.23 -3.52
C PRO A 49 7.33 7.64 -2.16
N ALA A 50 8.14 6.72 -1.62
CA ALA A 50 7.99 6.19 -0.27
C ALA A 50 8.65 7.11 0.77
N ILE A 51 8.07 8.29 0.99
CA ILE A 51 8.65 9.28 1.91
C ILE A 51 8.32 8.91 3.36
N ASP A 52 9.33 8.50 4.13
CA ASP A 52 9.25 8.37 5.59
C ASP A 52 10.09 9.45 6.31
N GLY A 53 10.06 9.41 7.64
CA GLY A 53 10.89 10.29 8.48
C GLY A 53 12.40 10.10 8.30
N ASN A 54 12.86 8.98 7.71
CA ASN A 54 14.28 8.77 7.42
C ASN A 54 14.67 9.46 6.11
N VAL A 55 13.82 9.40 5.08
CA VAL A 55 13.99 10.14 3.82
C VAL A 55 13.95 11.65 4.07
N MET A 56 13.11 12.13 4.98
CA MET A 56 13.03 13.55 5.36
C MET A 56 14.26 14.07 6.14
N ARG A 57 15.11 13.16 6.67
CA ARG A 57 16.29 13.52 7.48
C ARG A 57 17.59 13.54 6.65
N VAL A 58 17.54 13.07 5.41
CA VAL A 58 18.67 13.11 4.47
C VAL A 58 18.89 14.51 3.91
#